data_AF-A0A160PHA3-F1
#
_entry.id   AF-A0A160PHA3-F1
#
_cell.length_a   1.000
_cell.length_b   1.000
_cell.length_c   1.000
_cell.angle_alpha   90.00
_cell.angle_beta   90.00
_cell.angle_gamma   90.00
#
_symmetry.space_group_name_H-M   'P 1'
#
loop_
_entity.id
_entity.type
_entity.pdbx_description
1 polymer ?
#
loop_
_entity_poly.entity_id
_entity_poly.type
_entity_poly.pdbx_seq_one_letter_code
_entity_poly.pdbx_strand_id
1 'polypeptide(L)'
;MGRIPSEAPVVTAPKERARRAAGTTVDPDFPALKARIIARTGHNYYEDKDDLLYDRLRKRMRIRGLSDCAAYLSLLDGAAGREEWAALEAEITIGETFFFRYAEQFAALRGTILPELIEARRETRRLRIWSAGCSTGAEPYSIAILVHDLLGEALADWTVTILGTDLSAAALATAREAEFGPWALRTLDTEERARWFRRTPARPGLPHGGYALRPAFRRMVRFERQNLLSLIDGSDRAPASFDLILCRNVLIYFSPDHVNRIVRALGERLNPRGWLLIGHAEPNPTFSQWLQPIALPGTVAYRPIDTPTIEPPPVLVPAILDAAPIPLAPPPDLVTDAPPVPWPAPIPDPRPAIPPEPVPFPASPATDHPLSPGDLLAEIRVLADAGETARAWRRLHEEIDGYATDPALRYYEGLLALDLGREREAERALRGALFLDRGFIMAHFQLGLLLSRGGRRGEASRALDNALRLAQGLRPETILPEGDGVSAARLAESARRVLAGLKVSDA
;
A
#
# COMPACT_ATOMS: atom_id res chain seq x y z
N MET A 1 -68.63 -24.18 12.31
CA MET A 1 -67.58 -25.23 12.17
C MET A 1 -67.56 -25.66 10.71
N GLY A 2 -66.46 -25.74 9.97
CA GLY A 2 -65.05 -25.69 10.33
C GLY A 2 -64.21 -24.99 9.25
N ARG A 3 -63.06 -24.48 9.69
CA ARG A 3 -62.10 -23.65 8.94
C ARG A 3 -61.29 -24.51 7.97
N ILE A 4 -60.98 -23.93 6.81
CA ILE A 4 -59.95 -24.41 5.88
C ILE A 4 -58.58 -24.00 6.46
N PRO A 5 -57.59 -24.91 6.61
CA PRO A 5 -56.21 -24.53 6.83
C PRO A 5 -55.42 -24.49 5.50
N SER A 6 -54.67 -23.41 5.37
CA SER A 6 -53.60 -23.16 4.39
C SER A 6 -52.35 -23.92 4.83
N GLU A 7 -51.78 -24.76 3.97
CA GLU A 7 -50.42 -25.31 4.14
C GLU A 7 -49.51 -24.86 2.99
N ALA A 8 -48.40 -24.24 3.38
CA ALA A 8 -47.37 -23.66 2.53
C ALA A 8 -46.42 -24.74 1.97
N PRO A 9 -45.73 -24.47 0.84
CA PRO A 9 -44.82 -25.45 0.24
C PRO A 9 -43.52 -25.58 1.05
N VAL A 10 -43.15 -26.84 1.30
CA VAL A 10 -41.86 -27.27 1.86
C VAL A 10 -40.75 -26.97 0.86
N VAL A 11 -39.92 -25.96 1.16
CA VAL A 11 -38.66 -25.71 0.45
C VAL A 11 -37.63 -26.70 0.96
N THR A 12 -37.31 -27.69 0.13
CA THR A 12 -36.17 -28.59 0.33
C THR A 12 -34.87 -27.83 0.09
N ALA A 13 -34.13 -27.56 1.16
CA ALA A 13 -32.78 -26.99 1.08
C ALA A 13 -31.79 -28.01 0.48
N PRO A 14 -30.84 -27.59 -0.38
CA PRO A 14 -29.86 -28.50 -0.96
C PRO A 14 -28.90 -29.09 0.07
N LYS A 15 -28.61 -30.38 -0.09
CA LYS A 15 -27.73 -31.26 0.70
C LYS A 15 -26.22 -30.89 0.62
N GLU A 16 -25.85 -29.64 0.84
CA GLU A 16 -24.43 -29.20 0.83
C GLU A 16 -23.93 -28.61 2.16
N ARG A 17 -24.71 -28.69 3.24
CA ARG A 17 -24.31 -28.25 4.59
C ARG A 17 -23.81 -29.35 5.54
N ALA A 18 -23.70 -30.60 5.08
CA ALA A 18 -23.36 -31.74 5.94
C ALA A 18 -21.98 -32.39 5.67
N ARG A 19 -21.11 -31.77 4.87
CA ARG A 19 -19.72 -32.23 4.66
C ARG A 19 -18.73 -31.07 4.65
N ARG A 20 -18.51 -30.44 5.81
CA ARG A 20 -17.24 -29.78 6.21
C ARG A 20 -17.30 -29.35 7.69
N ALA A 21 -17.57 -30.34 8.53
CA ALA A 21 -17.19 -30.35 9.95
C ALA A 21 -16.36 -31.63 10.18
N ALA A 22 -15.33 -31.82 9.34
CA ALA A 22 -14.31 -32.85 9.53
C ALA A 22 -13.08 -32.14 10.11
N GLY A 23 -12.71 -32.53 11.31
CA GLY A 23 -11.95 -31.73 12.26
C GLY A 23 -10.55 -31.34 11.83
N THR A 24 -10.22 -30.07 12.03
CA THR A 24 -8.88 -29.68 12.39
C THR A 24 -8.79 -29.88 13.90
N THR A 25 -8.21 -30.98 14.36
CA THR A 25 -7.78 -31.06 15.77
C THR A 25 -6.78 -29.94 15.96
N VAL A 26 -7.18 -28.87 16.66
CA VAL A 26 -6.24 -27.90 17.21
C VAL A 26 -5.32 -28.71 18.11
N ASP A 27 -4.04 -28.70 17.78
CA ASP A 27 -3.01 -29.39 18.55
C ASP A 27 -3.11 -28.96 20.01
N PRO A 28 -3.16 -29.88 20.99
CA PRO A 28 -3.38 -29.53 22.39
C PRO A 28 -2.31 -28.59 22.96
N ASP A 29 -1.12 -28.58 22.37
CA ASP A 29 0.00 -27.73 22.79
C ASP A 29 0.08 -26.40 22.02
N PHE A 30 -0.81 -26.18 21.04
CA PHE A 30 -0.90 -24.91 20.33
C PHE A 30 -1.13 -23.70 21.26
N PRO A 31 -2.01 -23.74 22.28
CA PRO A 31 -2.18 -22.62 23.21
C PRO A 31 -0.90 -22.25 23.96
N ALA A 32 -0.11 -23.25 24.38
CA ALA A 32 1.17 -23.03 25.06
C ALA A 32 2.20 -22.41 24.11
N LEU A 33 2.29 -22.92 22.87
CA LEU A 33 3.16 -22.37 21.83
C LEU A 33 2.77 -20.92 21.45
N LYS A 34 1.48 -20.65 21.27
CA LYS A 34 0.94 -19.31 21.04
C LYS A 34 1.30 -18.38 22.19
N ALA A 35 1.09 -18.77 23.44
CA ALA A 35 1.46 -17.97 24.61
C ALA A 35 2.95 -17.65 24.64
N ARG A 36 3.81 -18.62 24.30
CA ARG A 36 5.26 -18.44 24.21
C ARG A 36 5.66 -17.44 23.12
N ILE A 37 5.01 -17.50 21.96
CA ILE A 37 5.23 -16.56 20.85
C ILE A 37 4.79 -15.15 21.25
N ILE A 38 3.60 -15.00 21.85
CA ILE A 38 3.09 -13.71 22.32
C ILE A 38 4.05 -13.12 23.36
N ALA A 39 4.46 -13.91 24.35
CA ALA A 39 5.39 -13.45 25.40
C ALA A 39 6.74 -13.01 24.84
N ARG A 40 7.24 -13.69 23.81
CA ARG A 40 8.54 -13.37 23.20
C ARG A 40 8.47 -12.17 22.26
N THR A 41 7.43 -12.07 21.44
CA THR A 41 7.35 -11.12 20.31
C THR A 41 6.48 -9.90 20.60
N GLY A 42 5.54 -10.02 21.55
CA GLY A 42 4.51 -9.02 21.82
C GLY A 42 3.37 -8.99 20.80
N HIS A 43 3.47 -9.77 19.72
CA HIS A 43 2.40 -9.90 18.74
C HIS A 43 1.23 -10.65 19.38
N ASN A 44 0.14 -9.95 19.60
CA ASN A 44 -1.12 -10.45 20.07
C ASN A 44 -1.88 -11.13 18.92
N TYR A 45 -2.36 -12.34 19.16
CA TYR A 45 -3.19 -13.11 18.24
C TYR A 45 -4.52 -13.41 18.93
N TYR A 46 -5.59 -12.76 18.47
CA TYR A 46 -6.95 -13.05 18.93
C TYR A 46 -7.41 -14.42 18.42
N GLU A 47 -8.42 -15.02 19.06
CA GLU A 47 -8.93 -16.36 18.71
C GLU A 47 -9.32 -16.48 17.24
N ASP A 48 -9.84 -15.40 16.63
CA ASP A 48 -10.20 -15.35 15.20
C ASP A 48 -8.99 -15.38 14.25
N LYS A 49 -7.76 -15.34 14.77
CA LYS A 49 -6.50 -15.42 14.02
C LYS A 49 -5.69 -16.69 14.32
N ASP A 50 -6.23 -17.62 15.11
CA ASP A 50 -5.53 -18.83 15.52
C ASP A 50 -5.23 -19.75 14.33
N ASP A 51 -6.16 -19.90 13.40
CA ASP A 51 -5.94 -20.69 12.18
C ASP A 51 -4.77 -20.14 11.34
N LEU A 52 -4.68 -18.81 11.20
CA LEU A 52 -3.61 -18.16 10.44
C LEU A 52 -2.25 -18.33 11.11
N LEU A 53 -2.18 -18.15 12.43
CA LEU A 53 -0.96 -18.39 13.20
C LEU A 53 -0.57 -19.87 13.09
N TYR A 54 -1.54 -20.77 13.23
CA TYR A 54 -1.29 -22.20 13.20
C TYR A 54 -0.81 -22.69 11.84
N ASP A 55 -1.31 -22.16 10.73
CA ASP A 55 -0.82 -22.49 9.39
C ASP A 55 0.63 -22.07 9.15
N ARG A 56 1.04 -20.91 9.69
CA ARG A 56 2.44 -20.47 9.69
C ARG A 56 3.32 -21.40 10.53
N LEU A 57 2.84 -21.82 11.70
CA LEU A 57 3.54 -22.77 12.55
C LEU A 57 3.67 -24.14 11.87
N ARG A 58 2.60 -24.65 11.25
CA ARG A 58 2.64 -25.90 10.48
C ARG A 58 3.65 -25.86 9.36
N LYS A 59 3.77 -24.73 8.66
CA LYS A 59 4.79 -24.57 7.62
C LYS A 59 6.20 -24.71 8.22
N ARG A 60 6.47 -24.08 9.37
CA ARG A 60 7.76 -24.22 10.09
C ARG A 60 7.99 -25.65 10.57
N MET A 61 7.00 -26.26 11.21
CA MET A 61 7.05 -27.66 11.66
C MET A 61 7.38 -28.60 10.50
N ARG A 62 6.72 -28.43 9.34
CA ARG A 62 6.98 -29.24 8.14
C ARG A 62 8.43 -29.10 7.63
N ILE A 63 8.97 -27.88 7.60
CA ILE A 63 10.37 -27.64 7.21
C ILE A 63 11.34 -28.37 8.16
N ARG A 64 11.00 -28.44 9.45
CA ARG A 64 11.79 -29.13 10.47
C ARG A 64 11.47 -30.61 10.60
N GLY A 65 10.54 -31.14 9.83
CA GLY A 65 10.10 -32.55 9.90
C GLY A 65 9.35 -32.90 11.19
N LEU A 66 8.69 -31.94 11.82
CA LEU A 66 7.96 -32.11 13.08
C LEU A 66 6.45 -32.23 12.84
N SER A 67 5.79 -33.04 13.68
CA SER A 67 4.37 -33.40 13.55
C SER A 67 3.43 -32.59 14.45
N ASP A 68 3.94 -32.02 15.54
CA ASP A 68 3.14 -31.44 16.61
C ASP A 68 3.84 -30.26 17.32
N CYS A 69 3.04 -29.48 18.04
CA CYS A 69 3.47 -28.26 18.74
C CYS A 69 4.36 -28.56 19.93
N ALA A 70 4.19 -29.72 20.60
CA ALA A 70 5.05 -30.14 21.71
C ALA A 70 6.50 -30.37 21.24
N ALA A 71 6.68 -31.09 20.13
CA ALA A 71 7.99 -31.31 19.53
C ALA A 71 8.60 -30.00 19.02
N TYR A 72 7.77 -29.10 18.47
CA TYR A 72 8.22 -27.78 18.06
C TYR A 72 8.65 -26.89 19.22
N LEU A 73 7.90 -26.88 20.33
CA LEU A 73 8.31 -26.21 21.58
C LEU A 73 9.64 -26.74 22.10
N SER A 74 9.81 -28.06 22.11
CA SER A 74 11.07 -28.70 22.51
C SER A 74 12.25 -28.29 21.63
N LEU A 75 12.03 -28.15 20.32
CA LEU A 75 13.04 -27.61 19.39
C LEU A 75 13.40 -26.15 19.73
N LEU A 76 12.40 -25.32 20.03
CA LEU A 76 12.58 -23.91 20.36
C LEU A 76 13.35 -23.68 21.68
N ASP A 77 13.24 -24.61 22.65
CA ASP A 77 13.98 -24.57 23.90
C ASP A 77 15.36 -25.27 23.81
N GLY A 78 15.58 -26.06 22.77
CA GLY A 78 16.82 -26.80 22.53
C GLY A 78 17.96 -25.97 21.91
N ALA A 79 19.07 -26.64 21.61
CA ALA A 79 20.29 -25.99 21.08
C ALA A 79 20.08 -25.28 19.73
N ALA A 80 19.16 -25.79 18.89
CA ALA A 80 18.78 -25.18 17.61
C ALA A 80 17.73 -24.06 17.76
N GLY A 81 17.22 -23.83 18.97
CA GLY A 81 16.11 -22.92 19.22
C GLY A 81 16.39 -21.49 18.79
N ARG A 82 17.62 -20.99 18.94
CA ARG A 82 17.97 -19.62 18.51
C ARG A 82 17.77 -19.39 17.01
N GLU A 83 18.18 -20.35 16.18
CA GLU A 83 18.02 -20.28 14.73
C GLU A 83 16.55 -20.41 14.33
N GLU A 84 15.85 -21.39 14.93
CA GLU A 84 14.44 -21.60 14.62
C GLU A 84 13.56 -20.43 15.07
N TRP A 85 13.87 -19.78 16.20
CA TRP A 85 13.20 -18.55 16.61
C TRP A 85 13.35 -17.44 15.58
N ALA A 86 14.54 -17.24 15.01
CA ALA A 86 14.75 -16.23 13.98
C ALA A 86 13.94 -16.52 12.71
N ALA A 87 13.86 -17.80 12.31
CA ALA A 87 13.09 -18.22 11.15
C ALA A 87 11.57 -18.14 11.39
N LEU A 88 11.11 -18.48 12.60
CA LEU A 88 9.72 -18.33 13.01
C LEU A 88 9.31 -16.86 13.05
N GLU A 89 10.13 -16.00 13.66
CA GLU A 89 9.91 -14.56 13.69
C GLU A 89 9.74 -14.01 12.28
N ALA A 90 10.60 -14.40 11.33
CA ALA A 90 10.47 -14.00 9.92
C ALA A 90 9.15 -14.47 9.26
N GLU A 91 8.70 -15.69 9.56
CA GLU A 91 7.44 -16.24 9.02
C GLU A 91 6.20 -15.51 9.57
N ILE A 92 6.22 -15.13 10.85
CA ILE A 92 5.07 -14.49 11.50
C ILE A 92 5.04 -12.96 11.32
N THR A 93 6.17 -12.35 10.96
CA THR A 93 6.31 -10.89 10.82
C THR A 93 6.25 -10.40 9.37
N ILE A 94 5.76 -11.20 8.41
CA ILE A 94 5.71 -10.82 6.98
C ILE A 94 5.01 -9.47 6.81
N GLY A 95 5.82 -8.43 6.69
CA GLY A 95 5.41 -7.03 6.59
C GLY A 95 5.58 -6.57 5.16
N GLU A 96 4.46 -6.31 4.49
CA GLU A 96 4.53 -5.59 3.23
C GLU A 96 4.98 -4.15 3.50
N THR A 97 6.04 -3.70 2.86
CA THR A 97 6.51 -2.31 2.90
C THR A 97 6.95 -1.86 1.51
N PHE A 98 6.77 -0.58 1.22
CA PHE A 98 7.09 0.04 -0.07
C PHE A 98 7.41 1.51 0.12
N PHE A 99 8.13 2.08 -0.85
CA PHE A 99 8.60 3.46 -0.78
C PHE A 99 7.41 4.43 -0.72
N PHE A 100 7.54 5.47 0.11
CA PHE A 100 6.50 6.50 0.28
C PHE A 100 5.09 5.97 0.58
N ARG A 101 5.01 4.84 1.30
CA ARG A 101 3.74 4.25 1.74
C ARG A 101 2.93 5.24 2.58
N TYR A 102 1.64 5.42 2.25
CA TYR A 102 0.74 6.48 2.76
C TYR A 102 1.19 7.90 2.38
N ALA A 103 0.73 8.37 1.21
CA ALA A 103 1.14 9.63 0.61
C ALA A 103 0.96 10.84 1.55
N GLU A 104 -0.16 10.95 2.26
CA GLU A 104 -0.44 12.05 3.19
C GLU A 104 0.61 12.20 4.30
N GLN A 105 1.06 11.08 4.87
CA GLN A 105 2.08 11.09 5.91
C GLN A 105 3.45 11.50 5.38
N PHE A 106 3.79 11.09 4.16
CA PHE A 106 5.02 11.55 3.52
C PHE A 106 4.92 13.00 3.01
N ALA A 107 3.73 13.48 2.66
CA ALA A 107 3.47 14.89 2.37
C ALA A 107 3.68 15.75 3.62
N ALA A 108 3.15 15.32 4.77
CA ALA A 108 3.40 15.95 6.07
C ALA A 108 4.89 15.96 6.47
N LEU A 109 5.59 14.84 6.24
CA LEU A 109 7.05 14.76 6.45
C LEU A 109 7.81 15.76 5.58
N ARG A 110 7.49 15.81 4.28
CA ARG A 110 8.17 16.66 3.30
C ARG A 110 7.86 18.15 3.49
N GLY A 111 6.59 18.49 3.72
CA GLY A 111 6.11 19.88 3.72
C GLY A 111 6.13 20.57 5.07
N THR A 112 6.21 19.83 6.18
CA THR A 112 6.07 20.41 7.53
C THR A 112 7.12 19.88 8.51
N ILE A 113 7.11 18.57 8.77
CA ILE A 113 7.87 18.00 9.90
C ILE A 113 9.38 18.09 9.69
N LEU A 114 9.90 17.60 8.56
CA LEU A 114 11.35 17.63 8.30
C LEU A 114 11.88 19.05 8.13
N PRO A 115 11.22 19.97 7.39
CA PRO A 115 11.64 21.37 7.34
C PRO A 115 11.74 22.03 8.73
N GLU A 116 10.74 21.84 9.60
CA GLU A 116 10.78 22.41 10.95
C GLU A 116 11.94 21.83 11.78
N LEU A 117 12.17 20.52 11.70
CA LEU A 117 13.28 19.88 12.42
C LEU A 117 14.64 20.33 11.91
N ILE A 118 14.80 20.51 10.59
CA ILE A 118 16.02 21.05 9.98
C ILE A 118 16.25 22.49 10.47
N GLU A 119 15.22 23.33 10.53
CA GLU A 119 15.37 24.68 11.08
C GLU A 119 15.78 24.65 12.56
N ALA A 120 15.06 23.87 13.38
CA ALA A 120 15.32 23.76 14.81
C ALA A 120 16.71 23.17 15.14
N ARG A 121 17.34 22.49 14.19
CA ARG A 121 18.68 21.91 14.31
C ARG A 121 19.74 22.64 13.51
N ARG A 122 19.45 23.82 12.95
CA ARG A 122 20.38 24.58 12.10
C ARG A 122 21.72 24.89 12.79
N GLU A 123 21.71 25.16 14.10
CA GLU A 123 22.91 25.46 14.88
C GLU A 123 23.78 24.22 15.13
N THR A 124 23.16 23.09 15.48
CA THR A 124 23.88 21.85 15.81
C THR A 124 24.17 20.98 14.60
N ARG A 125 23.44 21.21 13.49
CA ARG A 125 23.47 20.47 12.21
C ARG A 125 23.41 18.96 12.40
N ARG A 126 22.64 18.51 13.40
CA ARG A 126 22.49 17.10 13.75
C ARG A 126 21.03 16.71 13.79
N LEU A 127 20.69 15.69 13.01
CA LEU A 127 19.33 15.16 12.92
C LEU A 127 19.33 13.66 13.21
N ARG A 128 18.54 13.24 14.21
CA ARG A 128 18.41 11.85 14.64
C ARG A 128 16.99 11.36 14.41
N ILE A 129 16.83 10.36 13.55
CA ILE A 129 15.54 9.81 13.16
C ILE A 129 15.51 8.32 13.50
N TRP A 130 14.36 7.82 13.94
CA TRP A 130 14.14 6.39 14.19
C TRP A 130 12.89 5.91 13.44
N SER A 131 13.04 4.89 12.59
CA SER A 131 11.94 4.10 12.02
C SER A 131 11.86 2.77 12.78
N ALA A 132 10.85 2.65 13.62
CA ALA A 132 10.62 1.54 14.55
C ALA A 132 9.66 0.52 13.91
N GLY A 133 10.17 -0.67 13.59
CA GLY A 133 9.49 -1.68 12.79
C GLY A 133 9.61 -1.41 11.29
N CYS A 134 10.85 -1.21 10.83
CA CYS A 134 11.17 -0.75 9.48
C CYS A 134 11.08 -1.83 8.37
N SER A 135 10.84 -3.08 8.74
CA SER A 135 10.73 -4.22 7.82
C SER A 135 11.92 -4.30 6.86
N THR A 136 11.70 -4.41 5.55
CA THR A 136 12.75 -4.49 4.52
C THR A 136 13.37 -3.14 4.16
N GLY A 137 13.13 -2.08 4.94
CA GLY A 137 13.89 -0.82 4.87
C GLY A 137 13.34 0.27 3.95
N ALA A 138 12.21 0.05 3.27
CA ALA A 138 11.65 1.07 2.37
C ALA A 138 11.31 2.39 3.09
N GLU A 139 10.81 2.34 4.33
CA GLU A 139 10.50 3.53 5.13
C GLU A 139 11.73 4.37 5.49
N PRO A 140 12.77 3.83 6.18
CA PRO A 140 13.95 4.64 6.51
C PRO A 140 14.67 5.17 5.27
N TYR A 141 14.64 4.45 4.15
CA TYR A 141 15.19 4.96 2.89
C TYR A 141 14.33 6.05 2.24
N SER A 142 13.01 5.97 2.34
CA SER A 142 12.14 7.06 1.88
C SER A 142 12.42 8.35 2.66
N ILE A 143 12.66 8.24 3.98
CA ILE A 143 13.05 9.39 4.81
C ILE A 143 14.44 9.90 4.42
N ALA A 144 15.40 9.00 4.19
CA ALA A 144 16.74 9.37 3.73
C ALA A 144 16.68 10.19 2.43
N ILE A 145 15.85 9.76 1.47
CA ILE A 145 15.60 10.50 0.23
C ILE A 145 15.03 11.89 0.52
N LEU A 146 14.01 12.01 1.39
CA LEU A 146 13.44 13.32 1.74
C LEU A 146 14.45 14.25 2.40
N VAL A 147 15.21 13.77 3.38
CA VAL A 147 16.21 14.57 4.09
C VAL A 147 17.31 15.03 3.13
N HIS A 148 17.76 14.14 2.24
CA HIS A 148 18.72 14.49 1.20
C HIS A 148 18.18 15.58 0.28
N ASP A 149 16.96 15.43 -0.24
CA ASP A 149 16.37 16.42 -1.15
C ASP A 149 16.12 17.77 -0.47
N LEU A 150 15.75 17.79 0.83
CA LEU A 150 15.51 19.02 1.58
C LEU A 150 16.80 19.75 1.98
N LEU A 151 17.86 19.02 2.32
CA LEU A 151 19.16 19.64 2.68
C LEU A 151 19.98 20.01 1.44
N GLY A 152 19.82 19.30 0.33
CA GLY A 152 20.60 19.53 -0.90
C GLY A 152 22.10 19.55 -0.63
N GLU A 153 22.80 20.57 -1.14
CA GLU A 153 24.24 20.77 -0.94
C GLU A 153 24.62 20.94 0.54
N ALA A 154 23.70 21.47 1.37
CA ALA A 154 23.96 21.62 2.80
C ALA A 154 24.12 20.27 3.51
N LEU A 155 23.68 19.15 2.93
CA LEU A 155 23.81 17.82 3.54
C LEU A 155 25.26 17.49 3.93
N ALA A 156 26.25 17.99 3.21
CA ALA A 156 27.67 17.79 3.51
C ALA A 156 28.08 18.32 4.90
N ASP A 157 27.37 19.34 5.38
CA ASP A 157 27.60 19.99 6.67
C ASP A 157 26.78 19.37 7.83
N TRP A 158 25.91 18.40 7.51
CA TRP A 158 24.98 17.82 8.47
C TRP A 158 25.37 16.40 8.89
N THR A 159 25.20 16.12 10.19
CA THR A 159 25.25 14.76 10.72
C THR A 159 23.83 14.20 10.83
N VAL A 160 23.40 13.47 9.80
CA VAL A 160 22.11 12.78 9.76
C VAL A 160 22.29 11.32 10.15
N THR A 161 21.53 10.86 11.15
CA THR A 161 21.46 9.43 11.52
C THR A 161 20.02 8.97 11.48
N ILE A 162 19.74 8.01 10.61
CA ILE A 162 18.44 7.32 10.52
C ILE A 162 18.65 5.90 11.01
N LEU A 163 18.05 5.57 12.16
CA LEU A 163 18.04 4.23 12.71
C LEU A 163 16.77 3.52 12.23
N GLY A 164 16.91 2.39 11.54
CA GLY A 164 15.81 1.46 11.27
C GLY A 164 15.92 0.25 12.19
N THR A 165 14.88 -0.03 12.97
CA THR A 165 14.85 -1.25 13.80
C THR A 165 13.72 -2.18 13.41
N ASP A 166 13.95 -3.48 13.54
CA ASP A 166 12.92 -4.50 13.32
C ASP A 166 13.21 -5.76 14.16
N LEU A 167 12.18 -6.57 14.39
CA LEU A 167 12.29 -7.87 15.05
C LEU A 167 12.95 -8.90 14.12
N SER A 168 12.61 -8.85 12.83
CA SER A 168 13.00 -9.84 11.83
C SER A 168 14.42 -9.62 11.33
N ALA A 169 15.34 -10.50 11.74
CA ALA A 169 16.72 -10.48 11.25
C ALA A 169 16.80 -10.65 9.72
N ALA A 170 15.90 -11.45 9.14
CA ALA A 170 15.82 -11.67 7.69
C ALA A 170 15.40 -10.39 6.95
N ALA A 171 14.38 -9.68 7.46
CA ALA A 171 13.95 -8.42 6.86
C ALA A 171 15.06 -7.36 6.91
N LEU A 172 15.78 -7.28 8.04
CA LEU A 172 16.93 -6.37 8.20
C LEU A 172 18.11 -6.74 7.30
N ALA A 173 18.32 -8.02 7.00
CA ALA A 173 19.33 -8.44 6.02
C ALA A 173 18.97 -7.89 4.64
N THR A 174 17.72 -8.08 4.19
CA THR A 174 17.20 -7.50 2.94
C THR A 174 17.32 -5.97 2.93
N ALA A 175 16.98 -5.32 4.05
CA ALA A 175 17.08 -3.87 4.19
C ALA A 175 18.52 -3.37 4.00
N ARG A 176 19.51 -4.09 4.56
CA ARG A 176 20.93 -3.72 4.42
C ARG A 176 21.45 -3.84 3.00
N GLU A 177 20.95 -4.77 2.20
CA GLU A 177 21.32 -4.87 0.77
C GLU A 177 20.85 -3.65 -0.03
N ALA A 178 19.74 -3.03 0.40
CA ALA A 178 19.14 -1.86 -0.25
C ALA A 178 18.79 -2.11 -1.73
N GLU A 179 18.39 -3.35 -2.04
CA GLU A 179 17.97 -3.78 -3.36
C GLU A 179 16.52 -4.25 -3.33
N PHE A 180 15.76 -3.69 -4.25
CA PHE A 180 14.30 -3.75 -4.22
C PHE A 180 13.74 -4.22 -5.54
N GLY A 181 12.68 -5.02 -5.48
CA GLY A 181 11.90 -5.37 -6.66
C GLY A 181 11.00 -4.20 -7.10
N PRO A 182 10.47 -4.26 -8.34
CA PRO A 182 9.54 -3.25 -8.89
C PRO A 182 8.37 -2.93 -7.96
N TRP A 183 7.77 -3.94 -7.33
CA TRP A 183 6.64 -3.79 -6.41
C TRP A 183 6.91 -2.82 -5.24
N ALA A 184 8.13 -2.83 -4.68
CA ALA A 184 8.49 -1.94 -3.58
C ALA A 184 8.57 -0.48 -4.03
N LEU A 185 8.74 -0.22 -5.33
CA LEU A 185 8.87 1.11 -5.94
C LEU A 185 7.60 1.51 -6.72
N ARG A 186 6.48 0.78 -6.58
CA ARG A 186 5.24 0.99 -7.36
C ARG A 186 4.59 2.38 -7.21
N THR A 187 4.96 3.12 -6.18
CA THR A 187 4.49 4.49 -5.93
C THR A 187 5.35 5.55 -6.62
N LEU A 188 6.51 5.16 -7.15
CA LEU A 188 7.47 6.06 -7.78
C LEU A 188 7.26 6.08 -9.27
N ASP A 189 7.34 7.25 -9.87
CA ASP A 189 7.40 7.37 -11.33
C ASP A 189 8.78 6.96 -11.88
N THR A 190 8.92 6.95 -13.21
CA THR A 190 10.17 6.51 -13.86
C THR A 190 11.35 7.46 -13.56
N GLU A 191 11.08 8.76 -13.42
CA GLU A 191 12.11 9.77 -13.18
C GLU A 191 12.64 9.69 -11.74
N GLU A 192 11.75 9.58 -10.76
CA GLU A 192 12.07 9.35 -9.36
C GLU A 192 12.88 8.07 -9.17
N ARG A 193 12.47 6.96 -9.82
CA ARG A 193 13.22 5.70 -9.80
C ARG A 193 14.64 5.89 -10.35
N ALA A 194 14.79 6.54 -11.50
CA ALA A 194 16.08 6.78 -12.13
C ALA A 194 16.97 7.70 -11.30
N ARG A 195 16.38 8.69 -10.63
CA ARG A 195 17.06 9.65 -9.75
C ARG A 195 17.63 8.97 -8.52
N TRP A 196 16.86 8.11 -7.84
CA TRP A 196 17.26 7.56 -6.54
C TRP A 196 17.88 6.16 -6.58
N PHE A 197 17.62 5.41 -7.65
CA PHE A 197 18.06 4.02 -7.78
C PHE A 197 18.90 3.79 -9.03
N ARG A 198 19.55 2.63 -9.08
CA ARG A 198 20.20 2.06 -10.27
C ARG A 198 19.56 0.71 -10.55
N ARG A 199 19.20 0.44 -11.80
CA ARG A 199 18.71 -0.90 -12.18
C ARG A 199 19.83 -1.92 -11.96
N THR A 200 19.45 -3.08 -11.44
CA THR A 200 20.33 -4.24 -11.23
C THR A 200 19.83 -5.43 -12.05
N PRO A 201 20.73 -6.27 -12.56
CA PRO A 201 20.35 -7.44 -13.35
C PRO A 201 19.66 -8.51 -12.48
N ALA A 202 19.04 -9.47 -13.16
CA ALA A 202 18.45 -10.64 -12.52
C ALA A 202 19.46 -11.41 -11.67
N ARG A 203 19.01 -11.88 -10.50
CA ARG A 203 19.80 -12.70 -9.58
C ARG A 203 18.88 -13.52 -8.65
N PRO A 204 19.41 -14.49 -7.88
CA PRO A 204 18.60 -15.22 -6.90
C PRO A 204 17.86 -14.25 -5.95
N GLY A 205 16.53 -14.40 -5.85
CA GLY A 205 15.64 -13.51 -5.10
C GLY A 205 15.08 -12.30 -5.86
N LEU A 206 15.67 -11.93 -7.00
CA LEU A 206 15.19 -10.90 -7.94
C LEU A 206 15.32 -11.43 -9.39
N PRO A 207 14.52 -12.43 -9.79
CA PRO A 207 14.69 -13.14 -11.06
C PRO A 207 14.45 -12.27 -12.30
N HIS A 208 13.78 -11.12 -12.15
CA HIS A 208 13.51 -10.16 -13.23
C HIS A 208 14.38 -8.89 -13.13
N GLY A 209 15.42 -8.92 -12.30
CA GLY A 209 16.21 -7.74 -11.95
C GLY A 209 15.55 -6.90 -10.86
N GLY A 210 16.21 -5.81 -10.48
CA GLY A 210 15.74 -4.95 -9.41
C GLY A 210 16.33 -3.55 -9.45
N TYR A 211 16.25 -2.88 -8.32
CA TYR A 211 16.68 -1.50 -8.14
C TYR A 211 17.53 -1.40 -6.89
N ALA A 212 18.82 -1.10 -7.06
CA ALA A 212 19.71 -0.78 -5.97
C ALA A 212 19.62 0.71 -5.62
N LEU A 213 19.35 1.02 -4.36
CA LEU A 213 19.36 2.40 -3.88
C LEU A 213 20.77 2.99 -4.03
N ARG A 214 20.87 4.24 -4.48
CA ARG A 214 22.16 4.91 -4.65
C ARG A 214 22.88 5.09 -3.29
N PRO A 215 24.22 4.99 -3.25
CA PRO A 215 24.99 5.05 -1.99
C PRO A 215 24.76 6.31 -1.13
N ALA A 216 24.47 7.45 -1.77
CA ALA A 216 24.21 8.72 -1.10
C ALA A 216 23.05 8.63 -0.09
N PHE A 217 21.99 7.88 -0.41
CA PHE A 217 20.86 7.65 0.48
C PHE A 217 21.15 6.54 1.49
N ARG A 218 21.81 5.47 1.02
CA ARG A 218 22.11 4.28 1.83
C ARG A 218 22.95 4.61 3.07
N ARG A 219 23.95 5.48 2.95
CA ARG A 219 24.91 5.81 4.02
C ARG A 219 24.30 6.52 5.24
N MET A 220 23.12 7.12 5.11
CA MET A 220 22.43 7.79 6.23
C MET A 220 21.69 6.81 7.14
N VAL A 221 21.45 5.60 6.68
CA VAL A 221 20.61 4.62 7.37
C VAL A 221 21.46 3.53 8.01
N ARG A 222 21.15 3.21 9.27
CA ARG A 222 21.70 2.07 10.02
C ARG A 222 20.56 1.17 10.47
N PHE A 223 20.83 -0.13 10.46
CA PHE A 223 19.84 -1.14 10.83
C PHE A 223 20.28 -1.93 12.04
N GLU A 224 19.39 -2.04 13.03
CA GLU A 224 19.61 -2.81 14.26
C GLU A 224 18.41 -3.71 14.56
N ARG A 225 18.67 -4.89 15.13
CA ARG A 225 17.59 -5.76 15.56
C ARG A 225 17.08 -5.29 16.91
N GLN A 226 15.79 -5.01 17.00
CA GLN A 226 15.16 -4.60 18.25
C GLN A 226 13.73 -5.10 18.30
N ASN A 227 13.35 -5.67 19.45
CA ASN A 227 11.95 -5.95 19.76
C ASN A 227 11.33 -4.70 20.42
N LEU A 228 10.18 -4.23 19.94
CA LEU A 228 9.50 -3.08 20.56
C LEU A 228 9.09 -3.32 22.02
N LEU A 229 8.88 -4.58 22.43
CA LEU A 229 8.65 -4.88 23.85
C LEU A 229 9.83 -4.50 24.75
N SER A 230 11.05 -4.46 24.22
CA SER A 230 12.24 -4.05 24.99
C SER A 230 12.10 -2.64 25.59
N LEU A 231 11.25 -1.81 24.98
CA LEU A 231 10.98 -0.45 25.45
C LEU A 231 10.19 -0.41 26.76
N ILE A 232 9.47 -1.49 27.09
CA ILE A 232 8.51 -1.53 28.20
C ILE A 232 8.77 -2.67 29.20
N ASP A 233 9.72 -3.58 28.91
CA ASP A 233 10.11 -4.68 29.78
C ASP A 233 11.36 -4.38 30.65
N GLY A 234 11.94 -3.18 30.49
CA GLY A 234 13.11 -2.71 31.24
C GLY A 234 14.46 -3.20 30.71
N SER A 235 14.48 -3.93 29.58
CA SER A 235 15.71 -4.39 28.93
C SER A 235 16.39 -3.31 28.08
N ASP A 236 15.62 -2.37 27.52
CA ASP A 236 16.19 -1.22 26.81
C ASP A 236 16.72 -0.18 27.80
N ARG A 237 18.05 0.00 27.78
CA ARG A 237 18.76 0.96 28.63
C ARG A 237 19.22 2.20 27.86
N ALA A 238 18.90 2.35 26.58
CA ALA A 238 19.47 3.41 25.75
C ALA A 238 18.79 4.77 25.99
N PRO A 239 19.48 5.78 26.54
CA PRO A 239 19.01 7.16 26.51
C PRO A 239 19.29 7.72 25.12
N ALA A 240 18.40 7.45 24.16
CA ALA A 240 18.50 8.04 22.82
C ALA A 240 17.34 9.01 22.60
N SER A 241 17.65 10.31 22.63
CA SER A 241 16.70 11.35 22.22
C SER A 241 16.70 11.53 20.70
N PHE A 242 15.54 11.37 20.09
CA PHE A 242 15.31 11.46 18.64
C PHE A 242 14.53 12.72 18.27
N ASP A 243 14.83 13.29 17.10
CA ASP A 243 14.09 14.41 16.53
C ASP A 243 12.80 13.95 15.83
N LEU A 244 12.83 12.76 15.25
CA LEU A 244 11.67 12.14 14.63
C LEU A 244 11.65 10.64 14.93
N ILE A 245 10.51 10.13 15.37
CA ILE A 245 10.25 8.69 15.52
C ILE A 245 9.06 8.35 14.61
N LEU A 246 9.18 7.28 13.83
CA LEU A 246 8.09 6.68 13.08
C LEU A 246 7.85 5.29 13.64
N CYS A 247 6.61 4.96 13.99
CA CYS A 247 6.21 3.62 14.39
C CYS A 247 4.91 3.26 13.66
N ARG A 248 5.07 2.84 12.40
CA ARG A 248 3.97 2.73 11.43
C ARG A 248 3.69 1.28 11.10
N ASN A 249 2.40 0.91 11.10
CA ASN A 249 1.92 -0.44 10.72
C ASN A 249 2.47 -1.62 11.54
N VAL A 250 3.00 -1.35 12.73
CA VAL A 250 3.56 -2.38 13.63
C VAL A 250 2.72 -2.53 14.89
N LEU A 251 2.21 -1.41 15.44
CA LEU A 251 1.39 -1.41 16.65
C LEU A 251 0.08 -2.20 16.51
N ILE A 252 -0.40 -2.42 15.28
CA ILE A 252 -1.61 -3.23 14.98
C ILE A 252 -1.49 -4.69 15.44
N TYR A 253 -0.27 -5.16 15.68
CA TYR A 253 -0.03 -6.52 16.18
C TYR A 253 -0.04 -6.58 17.71
N PHE A 254 -0.08 -5.46 18.44
CA PHE A 254 0.06 -5.46 19.90
C PHE A 254 -1.32 -5.35 20.59
N SER A 255 -1.39 -5.79 21.85
CA SER A 255 -2.57 -5.55 22.68
C SER A 255 -2.70 -4.05 22.99
N PRO A 256 -3.91 -3.54 23.27
CA PRO A 256 -4.11 -2.12 23.60
C PRO A 256 -3.24 -1.62 24.77
N ASP A 257 -3.01 -2.45 25.79
CA ASP A 257 -2.12 -2.12 26.91
C ASP A 257 -0.66 -1.94 26.45
N HIS A 258 -0.15 -2.91 25.66
CA HIS A 258 1.19 -2.82 25.10
C HIS A 258 1.33 -1.61 24.18
N VAL A 259 0.33 -1.30 23.35
CA VAL A 259 0.33 -0.12 22.48
C VAL A 259 0.48 1.16 23.30
N ASN A 260 -0.32 1.34 24.36
CA ASN A 260 -0.25 2.52 25.22
C ASN A 260 1.14 2.69 25.85
N ARG A 261 1.68 1.61 26.41
CA ARG A 261 3.00 1.62 27.06
C ARG A 261 4.14 1.87 26.06
N ILE A 262 4.09 1.24 24.89
CA ILE A 262 5.08 1.43 23.83
C ILE A 262 5.05 2.88 23.34
N VAL A 263 3.87 3.43 23.02
CA VAL A 263 3.73 4.81 22.53
C VAL A 263 4.23 5.81 23.56
N ARG A 264 3.95 5.59 24.85
CA ARG A 264 4.53 6.40 25.93
C ARG A 264 6.05 6.33 25.94
N ALA A 265 6.62 5.13 25.90
CA ALA A 265 8.07 4.93 25.90
C ALA A 265 8.75 5.54 24.65
N LEU A 266 8.07 5.56 23.50
CA LEU A 266 8.54 6.27 22.30
C LEU A 266 8.51 7.79 22.51
N GLY A 267 7.43 8.33 23.09
CA GLY A 267 7.31 9.75 23.42
C GLY A 267 8.40 10.24 24.37
N GLU A 268 8.74 9.46 25.40
CA GLU A 268 9.82 9.74 26.36
C GLU A 268 11.22 9.76 25.72
N ARG A 269 11.36 9.20 24.51
CA ARG A 269 12.59 9.21 23.70
C ARG A 269 12.63 10.33 22.67
N LEU A 270 11.62 11.20 22.61
CA LEU A 270 11.67 12.39 21.75
C LEU A 270 12.49 13.50 22.40
N ASN A 271 13.17 14.27 21.56
CA ASN A 271 13.65 15.59 21.94
C ASN A 271 12.46 16.54 22.22
N PRO A 272 12.65 17.65 22.97
CA PRO A 272 11.56 18.58 23.29
C PRO A 272 10.81 19.16 22.08
N ARG A 273 11.46 19.24 20.90
CA ARG A 273 10.82 19.68 19.63
C ARG A 273 10.54 18.53 18.68
N GLY A 274 10.67 17.29 19.14
CA GLY A 274 10.58 16.10 18.32
C GLY A 274 9.16 15.78 17.88
N TRP A 275 9.08 14.91 16.88
CA TRP A 275 7.83 14.43 16.31
C TRP A 275 7.74 12.91 16.40
N LEU A 276 6.54 12.40 16.70
CA LEU A 276 6.19 10.99 16.61
C LEU A 276 5.09 10.81 15.57
N LEU A 277 5.35 9.97 14.56
CA LEU A 277 4.39 9.60 13.54
C LEU A 277 3.99 8.13 13.70
N ILE A 278 2.73 7.91 14.03
CA ILE A 278 2.16 6.57 14.16
C ILE A 278 1.46 6.21 12.85
N GLY A 279 1.39 4.91 12.52
CA GLY A 279 0.59 4.44 11.38
C GLY A 279 -0.89 4.82 11.54
N HIS A 280 -1.74 4.51 10.56
CA HIS A 280 -3.19 4.80 10.61
C HIS A 280 -3.97 3.96 11.65
N ALA A 281 -3.34 3.59 12.77
CA ALA A 281 -4.07 3.15 13.94
C ALA A 281 -4.91 4.33 14.44
N GLU A 282 -6.16 4.06 14.78
CA GLU A 282 -7.15 5.06 15.18
C GLU A 282 -6.58 6.01 16.25
N PRO A 283 -6.95 7.30 16.24
CA PRO A 283 -6.55 8.23 17.28
C PRO A 283 -6.95 7.64 18.64
N ASN A 284 -5.98 7.20 19.42
CA ASN A 284 -6.23 6.69 20.76
C ASN A 284 -6.22 7.89 21.72
N PRO A 285 -7.37 8.25 22.34
CA PRO A 285 -7.46 9.40 23.24
C PRO A 285 -6.52 9.28 24.44
N THR A 286 -6.11 8.07 24.81
CA THR A 286 -5.17 7.85 25.92
C THR A 286 -3.79 8.45 25.62
N PHE A 287 -3.37 8.57 24.35
CA PHE A 287 -2.09 9.18 24.00
C PHE A 287 -2.01 10.64 24.41
N SER A 288 -3.15 11.35 24.42
CA SER A 288 -3.25 12.76 24.79
C SER A 288 -2.85 13.05 26.24
N GLN A 289 -2.67 12.03 27.07
CA GLN A 289 -2.19 12.16 28.45
C GLN A 289 -0.67 12.41 28.54
N TRP A 290 0.10 12.09 27.50
CA TRP A 290 1.58 12.27 27.50
C TRP A 290 2.13 12.81 26.18
N LEU A 291 1.30 12.95 25.14
CA LEU A 291 1.66 13.53 23.86
C LEU A 291 0.59 14.53 23.40
N GLN A 292 1.00 15.60 22.77
CA GLN A 292 0.10 16.54 22.09
C GLN A 292 -0.17 16.05 20.65
N PRO A 293 -1.43 15.77 20.28
CA PRO A 293 -1.78 15.48 18.88
C PRO A 293 -1.79 16.77 18.06
N ILE A 294 -1.17 16.72 16.88
CA ILE A 294 -1.12 17.80 15.90
C ILE A 294 -1.77 17.30 14.62
N ALA A 295 -2.87 17.93 14.23
CA ALA A 295 -3.54 17.67 12.97
C ALA A 295 -2.73 18.27 11.81
N LEU A 296 -2.46 17.44 10.80
CA LEU A 296 -1.83 17.83 9.54
C LEU A 296 -2.76 17.41 8.40
N PRO A 297 -2.64 17.99 7.19
CA PRO A 297 -3.41 17.55 6.04
C PRO A 297 -3.31 16.03 5.85
N GLY A 298 -4.45 15.34 5.91
CA GLY A 298 -4.55 13.88 5.72
C GLY A 298 -3.94 12.99 6.82
N THR A 299 -3.43 13.53 7.93
CA THR A 299 -2.86 12.71 9.01
C THR A 299 -2.78 13.41 10.38
N VAL A 300 -2.48 12.64 11.42
CA VAL A 300 -2.17 13.16 12.77
C VAL A 300 -0.77 12.73 13.14
N ALA A 301 0.00 13.68 13.66
CA ALA A 301 1.31 13.44 14.26
C ALA A 301 1.29 13.88 15.73
N TYR A 302 2.30 13.50 16.50
CA TYR A 302 2.35 13.73 17.94
C TYR A 302 3.64 14.45 18.33
N ARG A 303 3.56 15.30 19.36
CA ARG A 303 4.70 16.02 19.96
C ARG A 303 4.70 15.85 21.49
N PRO A 304 5.83 16.07 22.18
CA PRO A 304 5.84 16.16 23.65
C PRO A 304 4.86 17.23 24.15
N ILE A 305 4.20 17.00 25.30
CA ILE A 305 3.18 17.92 25.87
C ILE A 305 3.72 19.33 26.09
N ASP A 306 4.97 19.47 26.52
CA ASP A 306 5.58 20.77 26.84
C ASP A 306 6.15 21.48 25.59
N THR A 307 5.83 21.01 24.39
CA THR A 307 6.27 21.68 23.16
C THR A 307 5.46 22.96 22.98
N PRO A 308 6.07 24.14 22.89
CA PRO A 308 5.33 25.36 22.59
C PRO A 308 4.67 25.20 21.21
N THR A 309 3.35 25.28 21.17
CA THR A 309 2.60 25.27 19.92
C THR A 309 3.04 26.50 19.10
N ILE A 310 3.70 26.29 17.98
CA ILE A 310 3.83 27.35 16.97
C ILE A 310 2.44 27.46 16.37
N GLU A 311 1.72 28.54 16.68
CA GLU A 311 0.49 28.86 15.94
C GLU A 311 0.83 28.80 14.45
N PRO A 312 0.08 28.01 13.64
CA PRO A 312 0.24 28.10 12.21
C PRO A 312 0.08 29.58 11.83
N PRO A 313 0.92 30.13 10.94
CA PRO A 313 0.72 31.50 10.49
C PRO A 313 -0.74 31.61 10.04
N PRO A 314 -1.47 32.66 10.46
CA PRO A 314 -2.86 32.80 10.10
C PRO A 314 -2.93 32.68 8.58
N VAL A 315 -3.71 31.72 8.10
CA VAL A 315 -4.07 31.65 6.70
C VAL A 315 -4.73 32.99 6.42
N LEU A 316 -4.02 33.89 5.74
CA LEU A 316 -4.59 35.09 5.17
C LEU A 316 -5.56 34.61 4.10
N VAL A 317 -6.78 34.28 4.53
CA VAL A 317 -7.92 34.24 3.63
C VAL A 317 -7.98 35.66 3.07
N PRO A 318 -7.84 35.86 1.75
CA PRO A 318 -8.04 37.18 1.18
C PRO A 318 -9.41 37.63 1.66
N ALA A 319 -9.47 38.76 2.36
CA ALA A 319 -10.73 39.36 2.73
C ALA A 319 -11.55 39.46 1.44
N ILE A 320 -12.65 38.72 1.38
CA ILE A 320 -13.65 38.90 0.35
C ILE A 320 -14.13 40.34 0.58
N LEU A 321 -13.56 41.28 -0.18
CA LEU A 321 -14.11 42.61 -0.30
C LEU A 321 -15.57 42.41 -0.70
N ASP A 322 -16.48 42.97 0.09
CA ASP A 322 -17.92 42.97 -0.13
C ASP A 322 -18.21 43.27 -1.60
N ALA A 323 -18.38 42.21 -2.39
CA ALA A 323 -18.78 42.32 -3.76
C ALA A 323 -20.28 42.61 -3.71
N ALA A 324 -20.63 43.87 -4.00
CA ALA A 324 -22.00 44.28 -4.22
C ALA A 324 -22.68 43.28 -5.18
N PRO A 325 -23.97 42.93 -4.94
CA PRO A 325 -24.66 41.96 -5.76
C PRO A 325 -24.67 42.40 -7.21
N ILE A 326 -24.07 41.59 -8.08
CA ILE A 326 -24.09 41.81 -9.53
C ILE A 326 -25.55 41.66 -9.99
N PRO A 327 -26.17 42.68 -10.62
CA PRO A 327 -27.50 42.54 -11.17
C PRO A 327 -27.45 41.53 -12.33
N LEU A 328 -28.23 40.45 -12.24
CA LEU A 328 -28.45 39.58 -13.39
C LEU A 328 -29.17 40.39 -14.48
N ALA A 329 -28.49 40.66 -15.59
CA ALA A 329 -29.15 41.11 -16.80
C ALA A 329 -30.02 39.97 -17.36
N PRO A 330 -31.23 40.26 -17.88
CA PRO A 330 -32.02 39.25 -18.55
C PRO A 330 -31.29 38.76 -19.81
N PRO A 331 -31.50 37.48 -20.21
CA PRO A 331 -30.87 36.93 -21.40
C PRO A 331 -31.30 37.71 -22.65
N PRO A 332 -30.42 37.92 -23.63
CA PRO A 332 -30.78 38.60 -24.86
C PRO A 332 -31.72 37.70 -25.69
N ASP A 333 -32.75 38.32 -26.27
CA ASP A 333 -33.63 37.67 -27.24
C ASP A 333 -32.82 37.18 -28.45
N LEU A 334 -33.01 35.91 -28.80
CA LEU A 334 -32.40 35.28 -29.97
C LEU A 334 -32.98 35.91 -31.24
N VAL A 335 -32.23 36.84 -31.84
CA VAL A 335 -32.50 37.35 -33.18
C VAL A 335 -32.23 36.21 -34.18
N THR A 336 -33.30 35.72 -34.78
CA THR A 336 -33.32 34.68 -35.82
C THR A 336 -33.22 35.35 -37.19
N ASP A 337 -32.03 35.78 -37.59
CA ASP A 337 -31.82 36.21 -38.99
C ASP A 337 -30.34 36.15 -39.44
N ALA A 338 -29.68 35.04 -39.15
CA ALA A 338 -28.42 34.70 -39.81
C ALA A 338 -28.70 33.84 -41.07
N PRO A 339 -28.14 34.19 -42.25
CA PRO A 339 -28.34 33.40 -43.45
C PRO A 339 -27.71 32.01 -43.31
N PRO A 340 -28.26 30.99 -44.00
CA PRO A 340 -27.84 29.60 -43.82
C PRO A 340 -26.38 29.42 -44.27
N VAL A 341 -25.56 28.89 -43.37
CA VAL A 341 -24.19 28.45 -43.69
C VAL A 341 -24.31 27.26 -44.64
N PRO A 342 -23.62 27.23 -45.80
CA PRO A 342 -23.67 26.09 -46.70
C PRO A 342 -23.01 24.88 -46.03
N TRP A 343 -23.65 23.73 -46.15
CA TRP A 343 -23.09 22.45 -45.73
C TRP A 343 -21.76 22.20 -46.47
N PRO A 344 -20.71 21.72 -45.77
CA PRO A 344 -19.47 21.35 -46.44
C PRO A 344 -19.72 20.20 -47.41
N ALA A 345 -19.06 20.26 -48.57
CA ALA A 345 -19.20 19.26 -49.63
C ALA A 345 -18.83 17.85 -49.12
N PRO A 346 -19.42 16.78 -49.70
CA PRO A 346 -19.07 15.41 -49.35
C PRO A 346 -17.58 15.16 -49.60
N ILE A 347 -16.91 14.59 -48.59
CA ILE A 347 -15.53 14.13 -48.70
C ILE A 347 -15.49 13.05 -49.79
N PRO A 348 -14.63 13.17 -50.83
CA PRO A 348 -14.50 12.12 -51.84
C PRO A 348 -14.03 10.81 -51.18
N ASP A 349 -14.64 9.69 -51.57
CA ASP A 349 -14.20 8.37 -51.13
C ASP A 349 -12.70 8.19 -51.36
N PRO A 350 -11.93 7.75 -50.34
CA PRO A 350 -10.52 7.49 -50.52
C PRO A 350 -10.37 6.33 -51.51
N ARG A 351 -9.78 6.61 -52.68
CA ARG A 351 -9.29 5.56 -53.57
C ARG A 351 -8.32 4.67 -52.76
N PRO A 352 -8.37 3.35 -52.92
CA PRO A 352 -7.43 2.47 -52.24
C PRO A 352 -6.01 2.79 -52.73
N ALA A 353 -5.21 3.38 -51.84
CA ALA A 353 -3.79 3.56 -52.08
C ALA A 353 -3.13 2.17 -52.06
N ILE A 354 -2.41 1.85 -53.14
CA ILE A 354 -1.54 0.67 -53.19
C ILE A 354 -0.48 0.88 -52.08
N PRO A 355 -0.35 -0.05 -51.11
CA PRO A 355 0.62 0.10 -50.04
C PRO A 355 2.05 0.01 -50.61
N PRO A 356 3.02 0.78 -50.07
CA PRO A 356 4.41 0.63 -50.46
C PRO A 356 4.91 -0.79 -50.12
N GLU A 357 5.74 -1.37 -50.99
CA GLU A 357 6.33 -2.69 -50.76
C GLU A 357 7.10 -2.70 -49.42
N PRO A 358 6.92 -3.76 -48.60
CA PRO A 358 7.59 -3.88 -47.32
C PRO A 358 9.09 -4.11 -47.53
N VAL A 359 9.91 -3.25 -46.91
CA VAL A 359 11.35 -3.46 -46.78
C VAL A 359 11.57 -4.70 -45.91
N PRO A 360 12.33 -5.72 -46.38
CA PRO A 360 12.52 -6.94 -45.60
C PRO A 360 13.43 -6.67 -44.41
N PHE A 361 12.84 -6.65 -43.21
CA PHE A 361 13.58 -6.81 -41.96
C PHE A 361 13.94 -8.30 -41.79
N PRO A 362 15.14 -8.62 -41.27
CA PRO A 362 15.52 -10.00 -41.00
C PRO A 362 14.54 -10.61 -40.01
N ALA A 363 13.94 -11.74 -40.40
CA ALA A 363 12.97 -12.47 -39.63
C ALA A 363 13.56 -12.86 -38.27
N SER A 364 12.96 -12.36 -37.18
CA SER A 364 12.95 -13.09 -35.92
C SER A 364 12.13 -14.37 -36.12
N PRO A 365 12.56 -15.51 -35.57
CA PRO A 365 11.89 -16.78 -35.80
C PRO A 365 10.45 -16.70 -35.29
N ALA A 366 9.52 -17.01 -36.20
CA ALA A 366 8.11 -17.13 -35.94
C ALA A 366 7.85 -18.27 -34.95
N THR A 367 7.02 -17.99 -33.94
CA THR A 367 6.18 -19.01 -33.31
C THR A 367 4.76 -18.77 -33.80
N ASP A 368 4.33 -19.61 -34.74
CA ASP A 368 2.98 -19.66 -35.29
C ASP A 368 1.98 -20.04 -34.19
N HIS A 369 1.20 -19.05 -33.75
CA HIS A 369 -0.20 -19.08 -33.28
C HIS A 369 -0.44 -17.77 -32.48
N PRO A 370 -1.55 -17.03 -32.70
CA PRO A 370 -1.88 -15.92 -31.80
C PRO A 370 -1.99 -16.48 -30.39
N LEU A 371 -1.26 -15.88 -29.45
CA LEU A 371 -1.19 -16.36 -28.07
C LEU A 371 -2.59 -16.44 -27.50
N SER A 372 -2.92 -17.49 -26.75
CA SER A 372 -4.21 -17.53 -26.07
C SER A 372 -4.36 -16.28 -25.17
N PRO A 373 -5.59 -15.81 -24.86
CA PRO A 373 -5.77 -14.65 -23.98
C PRO A 373 -4.98 -14.78 -22.66
N GLY A 374 -4.87 -16.00 -22.13
CA GLY A 374 -4.08 -16.30 -20.94
C GLY A 374 -2.56 -16.21 -21.13
N ASP A 375 -2.04 -16.63 -22.29
CA ASP A 375 -0.61 -16.52 -22.62
C ASP A 375 -0.21 -15.07 -22.92
N LEU A 376 -1.06 -14.34 -23.64
CA LEU A 376 -0.90 -12.90 -23.85
C LEU A 376 -0.93 -12.18 -22.50
N LEU A 377 -1.90 -12.48 -21.64
CA LEU A 377 -1.98 -11.90 -20.29
C LEU A 377 -0.73 -12.20 -19.46
N ALA A 378 -0.20 -13.43 -19.52
CA ALA A 378 1.04 -13.80 -18.85
C ALA A 378 2.24 -13.01 -19.40
N GLU A 379 2.35 -12.85 -20.72
CA GLU A 379 3.39 -12.02 -21.36
C GLU A 379 3.27 -10.56 -20.93
N ILE A 380 2.05 -10.00 -20.92
CA ILE A 380 1.78 -8.63 -20.47
C ILE A 380 2.16 -8.44 -19.00
N ARG A 381 1.85 -9.40 -18.13
CA ARG A 381 2.30 -9.37 -16.72
C ARG A 381 3.81 -9.37 -16.61
N VAL A 382 4.50 -10.24 -17.36
CA VAL A 382 5.96 -10.29 -17.37
C VAL A 382 6.56 -8.96 -17.82
N LEU A 383 6.01 -8.33 -18.86
CA LEU A 383 6.45 -7.03 -19.36
C LEU A 383 6.15 -5.89 -18.39
N ALA A 384 4.98 -5.91 -17.74
CA ALA A 384 4.58 -4.94 -16.73
C ALA A 384 5.46 -5.06 -15.47
N ASP A 385 5.71 -6.27 -14.99
CA ASP A 385 6.61 -6.56 -13.87
C ASP A 385 8.05 -6.17 -14.18
N ALA A 386 8.49 -6.31 -15.44
CA ALA A 386 9.80 -5.83 -15.90
C ALA A 386 9.91 -4.29 -15.97
N GLY A 387 8.79 -3.57 -15.77
CA GLY A 387 8.69 -2.12 -15.93
C GLY A 387 8.74 -1.66 -17.39
N GLU A 388 8.58 -2.58 -18.35
CA GLU A 388 8.51 -2.29 -19.78
C GLU A 388 7.08 -1.89 -20.18
N THR A 389 6.44 -1.00 -19.42
CA THR A 389 5.03 -0.63 -19.57
C THR A 389 4.69 -0.18 -21.00
N ALA A 390 5.58 0.56 -21.67
CA ALA A 390 5.37 0.99 -23.06
C ALA A 390 5.46 -0.17 -24.08
N ARG A 391 6.23 -1.22 -23.77
CA ARG A 391 6.29 -2.44 -24.60
C ARG A 391 5.10 -3.35 -24.31
N ALA A 392 4.74 -3.53 -23.04
CA ALA A 392 3.52 -4.22 -22.63
C ALA A 392 2.29 -3.58 -23.30
N TRP A 393 2.20 -2.25 -23.29
CA TRP A 393 1.15 -1.49 -23.95
C TRP A 393 1.06 -1.79 -25.44
N ARG A 394 2.19 -1.72 -26.18
CA ARG A 394 2.22 -2.02 -27.62
C ARG A 394 1.84 -3.47 -27.89
N ARG A 395 2.44 -4.40 -27.16
CA ARG A 395 2.20 -5.83 -27.28
C ARG A 395 0.73 -6.18 -27.06
N LEU A 396 0.10 -5.57 -26.05
CA LEU A 396 -1.32 -5.74 -25.76
C LEU A 396 -2.16 -5.20 -26.92
N HIS A 397 -1.87 -3.99 -27.41
CA HIS A 397 -2.64 -3.35 -28.48
C HIS A 397 -2.46 -4.00 -29.86
N GLU A 398 -1.40 -4.77 -30.08
CA GLU A 398 -1.23 -5.58 -31.29
C GLU A 398 -2.27 -6.71 -31.39
N GLU A 399 -2.79 -7.19 -30.25
CA GLU A 399 -3.69 -8.35 -30.21
C GLU A 399 -5.04 -8.10 -29.50
N ILE A 400 -5.21 -6.96 -28.81
CA ILE A 400 -6.41 -6.70 -27.99
C ILE A 400 -7.71 -6.70 -28.79
N ASP A 401 -7.66 -6.35 -30.08
CA ASP A 401 -8.82 -6.39 -30.97
C ASP A 401 -9.31 -7.83 -31.19
N GLY A 402 -8.40 -8.82 -31.17
CA GLY A 402 -8.72 -10.25 -31.22
C GLY A 402 -9.31 -10.80 -29.90
N TYR A 403 -9.12 -10.07 -28.80
CA TYR A 403 -9.53 -10.47 -27.45
C TYR A 403 -10.40 -9.42 -26.76
N ALA A 404 -11.16 -8.64 -27.54
CA ALA A 404 -11.91 -7.48 -27.06
C ALA A 404 -12.92 -7.79 -25.94
N THR A 405 -13.32 -9.06 -25.80
CA THR A 405 -14.28 -9.57 -24.80
C THR A 405 -13.63 -10.16 -23.54
N ASP A 406 -12.30 -10.16 -23.42
CA ASP A 406 -11.62 -10.66 -22.22
C ASP A 406 -11.55 -9.58 -21.13
N PRO A 407 -12.19 -9.76 -19.97
CA PRO A 407 -12.22 -8.75 -18.92
C PRO A 407 -10.85 -8.50 -18.28
N ALA A 408 -9.98 -9.52 -18.18
CA ALA A 408 -8.67 -9.40 -17.56
C ALA A 408 -7.71 -8.60 -18.46
N LEU A 409 -7.70 -8.85 -19.76
CA LEU A 409 -6.91 -8.04 -20.70
C LEU A 409 -7.35 -6.57 -20.70
N ARG A 410 -8.65 -6.29 -20.60
CA ARG A 410 -9.17 -4.91 -20.42
C ARG A 410 -8.77 -4.28 -19.08
N TYR A 411 -8.69 -5.08 -18.02
CA TYR A 411 -8.20 -4.61 -16.73
C TYR A 411 -6.71 -4.22 -16.80
N TYR A 412 -5.87 -5.04 -17.43
CA TYR A 412 -4.45 -4.73 -17.63
C TYR A 412 -4.22 -3.58 -18.62
N GLU A 413 -5.04 -3.43 -19.66
CA GLU A 413 -5.07 -2.23 -20.49
C GLU A 413 -5.26 -0.98 -19.61
N GLY A 414 -6.19 -1.05 -18.66
CA GLY A 414 -6.44 -0.01 -17.67
C GLY A 414 -5.21 0.30 -16.79
N LEU A 415 -4.58 -0.73 -16.23
CA LEU A 415 -3.39 -0.58 -15.37
C LEU A 415 -2.20 0.01 -16.13
N LEU A 416 -1.92 -0.49 -17.34
CA LEU A 416 -0.84 0.01 -18.18
C LEU A 416 -1.07 1.46 -18.60
N ALA A 417 -2.33 1.82 -18.91
CA ALA A 417 -2.68 3.21 -19.20
C ALA A 417 -2.44 4.13 -17.98
N LEU A 418 -2.77 3.67 -16.76
CA LEU A 418 -2.49 4.42 -15.53
C LEU A 418 -0.98 4.67 -15.35
N ASP A 419 -0.16 3.65 -15.54
CA ASP A 419 1.30 3.74 -15.43
C ASP A 419 1.91 4.67 -16.50
N LEU A 420 1.28 4.77 -17.66
CA LEU A 420 1.67 5.69 -18.75
C LEU A 420 1.09 7.10 -18.61
N GLY A 421 0.34 7.39 -17.53
CA GLY A 421 -0.31 8.69 -17.30
C GLY A 421 -1.50 8.97 -18.24
N ARG A 422 -2.05 7.94 -18.89
CA ARG A 422 -3.16 8.03 -19.86
C ARG A 422 -4.51 7.83 -19.17
N GLU A 423 -4.90 8.77 -18.32
CA GLU A 423 -6.07 8.63 -17.44
C GLU A 423 -7.39 8.35 -18.18
N ARG A 424 -7.60 8.99 -19.34
CA ARG A 424 -8.83 8.79 -20.15
C ARG A 424 -8.90 7.39 -20.76
N GLU A 425 -7.76 6.85 -21.19
CA GLU A 425 -7.67 5.49 -21.72
C GLU A 425 -7.83 4.48 -20.59
N ALA A 426 -7.21 4.74 -19.43
CA ALA A 426 -7.36 3.93 -18.23
C ALA A 426 -8.82 3.81 -17.77
N GLU A 427 -9.53 4.93 -17.68
CA GLU A 427 -10.94 4.92 -17.29
C GLU A 427 -11.79 4.11 -18.27
N ARG A 428 -11.56 4.29 -19.58
CA ARG A 428 -12.31 3.57 -20.63
C ARG A 428 -12.08 2.06 -20.54
N ALA A 429 -10.83 1.64 -20.38
CA ALA A 429 -10.44 0.24 -20.28
C ALA A 429 -10.99 -0.42 -19.00
N LEU A 430 -10.88 0.25 -17.84
CA LEU A 430 -11.44 -0.24 -16.58
C LEU A 430 -12.98 -0.36 -16.62
N ARG A 431 -13.67 0.61 -17.23
CA ARG A 431 -15.12 0.51 -17.47
C ARG A 431 -15.45 -0.61 -18.46
N GLY A 432 -14.60 -0.85 -19.45
CA GLY A 432 -14.70 -1.98 -20.37
C GLY A 432 -14.61 -3.32 -19.64
N ALA A 433 -13.63 -3.48 -18.74
CA ALA A 433 -13.51 -4.67 -17.89
C ALA A 433 -14.78 -4.90 -17.05
N LEU A 434 -15.35 -3.83 -16.48
CA LEU A 434 -16.59 -3.89 -15.69
C LEU A 434 -17.86 -4.12 -16.50
N PHE A 435 -17.85 -3.73 -17.78
CA PHE A 435 -18.95 -4.04 -18.70
C PHE A 435 -18.99 -5.54 -19.01
N LEU A 436 -17.81 -6.14 -19.21
CA LEU A 436 -17.63 -7.57 -19.49
C LEU A 436 -17.84 -8.44 -18.24
N ASP A 437 -17.31 -8.02 -17.10
CA ASP A 437 -17.52 -8.65 -15.80
C ASP A 437 -17.87 -7.62 -14.72
N ARG A 438 -19.17 -7.52 -14.42
CA ARG A 438 -19.69 -6.63 -13.36
C ARG A 438 -19.21 -7.01 -11.96
N GLY A 439 -18.77 -8.26 -11.77
CA GLY A 439 -18.23 -8.82 -10.53
C GLY A 439 -16.74 -8.60 -10.36
N PHE A 440 -16.07 -7.94 -11.31
CA PHE A 440 -14.62 -7.76 -11.28
C PHE A 440 -14.20 -6.77 -10.19
N ILE A 441 -13.92 -7.32 -9.01
CA ILE A 441 -13.61 -6.59 -7.78
C ILE A 441 -12.45 -5.61 -7.96
N MET A 442 -11.34 -6.06 -8.56
CA MET A 442 -10.14 -5.23 -8.72
C MET A 442 -10.34 -4.10 -9.73
N ALA A 443 -11.14 -4.29 -10.78
CA ALA A 443 -11.48 -3.23 -11.73
C ALA A 443 -12.33 -2.13 -11.08
N HIS A 444 -13.30 -2.49 -10.22
CA HIS A 444 -14.07 -1.52 -9.42
C HIS A 444 -13.17 -0.72 -8.49
N PHE A 445 -12.23 -1.39 -7.81
CA PHE A 445 -11.31 -0.73 -6.88
C PHE A 445 -10.38 0.26 -7.60
N GLN A 446 -9.75 -0.16 -8.70
CA GLN A 446 -8.84 0.71 -9.47
C GLN A 446 -9.58 1.89 -10.13
N LEU A 447 -10.79 1.66 -10.66
CA LEU A 447 -11.61 2.74 -11.19
C LEU A 447 -11.98 3.74 -10.11
N GLY A 448 -12.30 3.27 -8.90
CA GLY A 448 -12.56 4.10 -7.73
C GLY A 448 -11.37 5.00 -7.35
N LEU A 449 -10.16 4.44 -7.33
CA LEU A 449 -8.93 5.21 -7.08
C LEU A 449 -8.66 6.26 -8.16
N LEU A 450 -8.81 5.90 -9.43
CA LEU A 450 -8.64 6.82 -10.56
C LEU A 450 -9.62 8.00 -10.48
N LEU A 451 -10.91 7.72 -10.29
CA LEU A 451 -11.95 8.75 -10.19
C LEU A 451 -11.78 9.64 -8.96
N SER A 452 -11.28 9.08 -7.85
CA SER A 452 -10.95 9.84 -6.65
C SER A 452 -9.85 10.88 -6.92
N ARG A 453 -8.81 10.52 -7.68
CA ARG A 453 -7.74 11.44 -8.08
C ARG A 453 -8.24 12.55 -9.01
N GLY A 454 -9.14 12.20 -9.94
CA GLY A 454 -9.77 13.14 -10.85
C GLY A 454 -10.86 14.02 -10.24
N GLY A 455 -11.04 14.03 -8.92
CA GLY A 455 -12.05 14.86 -8.22
C GLY A 455 -13.50 14.43 -8.41
N ARG A 456 -13.77 13.30 -9.10
CA ARG A 456 -15.12 12.78 -9.39
C ARG A 456 -15.65 11.94 -8.25
N ARG A 457 -15.76 12.54 -7.06
CA ARG A 457 -16.05 11.87 -5.78
C ARG A 457 -17.29 10.98 -5.81
N GLY A 458 -18.39 11.44 -6.40
CA GLY A 458 -19.65 10.67 -6.46
C GLY A 458 -19.56 9.40 -7.32
N GLU A 459 -18.72 9.40 -8.36
CA GLU A 459 -18.46 8.18 -9.15
C GLU A 459 -17.41 7.30 -8.48
N ALA A 460 -16.39 7.90 -7.86
CA ALA A 460 -15.39 7.20 -7.07
C ALA A 460 -16.01 6.41 -5.93
N SER A 461 -16.89 7.03 -5.14
CA SER A 461 -17.60 6.36 -4.04
C SER A 461 -18.43 5.18 -4.53
N ARG A 462 -19.17 5.33 -5.64
CA ARG A 462 -19.96 4.23 -6.21
C ARG A 462 -19.10 3.05 -6.67
N ALA A 463 -17.96 3.32 -7.30
CA ALA A 463 -17.04 2.26 -7.72
C ALA A 463 -16.43 1.53 -6.51
N LEU A 464 -16.00 2.28 -5.48
CA LEU A 464 -15.43 1.72 -4.26
C LEU A 464 -16.46 0.95 -3.41
N ASP A 465 -17.70 1.44 -3.32
CA ASP A 465 -18.80 0.73 -2.65
C ASP A 465 -19.11 -0.60 -3.35
N ASN A 466 -19.06 -0.63 -4.68
CA ASN A 466 -19.21 -1.88 -5.44
C ASN A 466 -18.06 -2.86 -5.17
N ALA A 467 -16.80 -2.39 -5.18
CA ALA A 467 -15.65 -3.21 -4.81
C ALA A 467 -15.78 -3.77 -3.39
N LEU A 468 -16.17 -2.92 -2.44
CA LEU A 468 -16.39 -3.28 -1.03
C LEU A 468 -17.49 -4.35 -0.88
N ARG A 469 -18.66 -4.10 -1.48
CA ARG A 469 -19.80 -5.02 -1.42
C ARG A 469 -19.46 -6.39 -2.02
N LEU A 470 -18.81 -6.41 -3.17
CA LEU A 470 -18.40 -7.64 -3.84
C LEU A 470 -17.35 -8.40 -3.03
N ALA A 471 -16.36 -7.69 -2.47
CA ALA A 471 -15.35 -8.30 -1.60
C ALA A 471 -15.95 -8.87 -0.30
N GLN A 472 -16.93 -8.19 0.31
CA GLN A 472 -17.65 -8.68 1.48
C GLN A 472 -18.54 -9.89 1.19
N GLY A 473 -18.91 -10.11 -0.07
CA GLY A 473 -19.64 -11.30 -0.51
C GLY A 473 -18.76 -12.56 -0.57
N LEU A 474 -17.44 -12.43 -0.46
CA LEU A 474 -16.49 -13.54 -0.46
C LEU A 474 -16.02 -13.89 0.96
N ARG A 475 -15.47 -15.10 1.14
CA ARG A 475 -14.81 -15.46 2.41
C ARG A 475 -13.61 -14.54 2.63
N PRO A 476 -13.34 -14.05 3.87
CA PRO A 476 -12.30 -13.05 4.15
C PRO A 476 -10.90 -13.41 3.61
N GLU A 477 -10.54 -14.69 3.61
CA GLU A 477 -9.25 -15.24 3.18
C GLU A 477 -9.14 -15.47 1.67
N THR A 478 -10.24 -15.31 0.93
CA THR A 478 -10.28 -15.54 -0.52
C THR A 478 -9.32 -14.58 -1.20
N ILE A 479 -8.31 -15.12 -1.88
CA ILE A 479 -7.42 -14.32 -2.73
C ILE A 479 -8.18 -13.87 -3.95
N LEU A 480 -8.18 -12.56 -4.19
CA LEU A 480 -8.88 -11.97 -5.31
C LEU A 480 -8.10 -12.23 -6.61
N PRO A 481 -8.77 -12.69 -7.68
CA PRO A 481 -8.18 -12.69 -9.02
C PRO A 481 -7.68 -11.30 -9.37
N GLU A 482 -6.52 -11.23 -10.02
CA GLU A 482 -5.89 -9.96 -10.44
C GLU A 482 -5.55 -9.01 -9.28
N GLY A 483 -5.55 -9.53 -8.05
CA GLY A 483 -5.23 -8.79 -6.85
C GLY A 483 -3.84 -9.08 -6.29
N ASP A 484 -2.97 -9.78 -7.02
CA ASP A 484 -1.58 -10.09 -6.62
C ASP A 484 -1.44 -10.62 -5.17
N GLY A 485 -2.31 -11.55 -4.79
CA GLY A 485 -2.30 -12.14 -3.45
C GLY A 485 -3.07 -11.34 -2.38
N VAL A 486 -3.79 -10.28 -2.76
CA VAL A 486 -4.70 -9.55 -1.87
C VAL A 486 -5.92 -10.41 -1.54
N SER A 487 -6.23 -10.53 -0.25
CA SER A 487 -7.46 -11.18 0.20
C SER A 487 -8.67 -10.25 0.13
N ALA A 488 -9.86 -10.83 0.03
CA ALA A 488 -11.13 -10.12 0.04
C ALA A 488 -11.27 -9.20 1.26
N ALA A 489 -10.85 -9.66 2.45
CA ALA A 489 -10.86 -8.84 3.67
C ALA A 489 -9.96 -7.60 3.56
N ARG A 490 -8.74 -7.77 3.04
CA ARG A 490 -7.76 -6.70 2.90
C ARG A 490 -8.20 -5.67 1.86
N LEU A 491 -8.82 -6.11 0.76
CA LEU A 491 -9.40 -5.18 -0.20
C LEU A 491 -10.59 -4.43 0.38
N ALA A 492 -11.51 -5.12 1.06
CA ALA A 492 -12.67 -4.49 1.70
C ALA A 492 -12.24 -3.41 2.70
N GLU A 493 -11.20 -3.69 3.51
CA GLU A 493 -10.61 -2.69 4.40
C GLU A 493 -10.04 -1.49 3.63
N SER A 494 -9.30 -1.75 2.54
CA SER A 494 -8.73 -0.70 1.68
C SER A 494 -9.81 0.18 1.06
N ALA A 495 -10.89 -0.42 0.53
CA ALA A 495 -12.02 0.30 -0.04
C ALA A 495 -12.72 1.17 1.00
N ARG A 496 -12.96 0.66 2.23
CA ARG A 496 -13.55 1.45 3.33
C ARG A 496 -12.72 2.67 3.68
N ARG A 497 -11.39 2.54 3.72
CA ARG A 497 -10.50 3.66 4.04
C ARG A 497 -10.58 4.77 3.00
N VAL A 498 -10.57 4.41 1.71
CA VAL A 498 -10.70 5.39 0.63
C VAL A 498 -12.08 6.05 0.67
N LEU A 499 -13.15 5.28 0.88
CA LEU A 499 -14.51 5.81 1.04
C LEU A 499 -14.64 6.78 2.22
N ALA A 500 -13.99 6.49 3.35
CA ALA A 500 -13.96 7.39 4.50
C ALA A 500 -13.24 8.71 4.15
N GLY A 501 -12.11 8.65 3.44
CA GLY A 501 -11.39 9.84 2.99
C GLY A 501 -12.21 10.73 2.04
N LEU A 502 -13.03 10.13 1.18
CA LEU A 502 -13.92 10.89 0.29
C LEU A 502 -14.99 11.67 1.06
N LYS A 503 -15.56 11.10 2.13
CA LYS A 503 -16.63 11.73 2.94
C LYS A 503 -16.15 12.88 3.83
N VAL A 504 -14.90 12.82 4.31
CA VAL A 504 -14.34 13.85 5.22
C VAL A 504 -14.08 15.16 4.48
N SER A 505 -13.99 15.16 3.16
CA SER A 505 -13.69 16.35 2.35
C SER A 505 -14.93 17.11 1.84
N ASP A 506 -16.14 16.68 2.20
CA ASP A 506 -17.43 17.32 1.88
C ASP A 506 -18.01 18.10 3.08
N ALA A 507 -17.35 18.07 4.25
CA ALA A 507 -17.67 18.82 5.47
C ALA A 507 -16.59 19.87 5.72
#